data_AF-A0A2T9VJP3-F1
#
_entry.id   AF-A0A2T9VJP3-F1
#
_cell.length_a   1.000
_cell.length_b   1.000
_cell.length_c   1.000
_cell.angle_alpha   90.00
_cell.angle_beta   90.00
_cell.angle_gamma   90.00
#
_symmetry.space_group_name_H-M   'P 1'
#
loop_
_entity.id
_entity.type
_entity.pdbx_description
1 polymer ?
#
loop_
_entity_poly.entity_id
_entity_poly.type
_entity_poly.pdbx_seq_one_letter_code
_entity_poly.pdbx_strand_id
1 'polypeptide(L)' 'CKCKVLRGKVAMETNYSLEPDELAAGYVLSCQALPLTSDVVVDFDAKGMA' A
#
# COMPACT_ATOMS: atom_id res chain seq x y z
N CYS A 1 -5.41 2.08 -8.08
CA CYS A 1 -4.27 1.19 -7.78
C CYS A 1 -4.10 0.98 -6.26
N LYS A 2 -5.15 1.16 -5.43
CA LYS A 2 -5.06 0.97 -3.97
C LYS A 2 -4.90 -0.53 -3.65
N CYS A 3 -3.99 -0.87 -2.76
CA CYS A 3 -3.79 -2.24 -2.27
C CYS A 3 -3.21 -2.20 -0.85
N LYS A 4 -3.22 -3.34 -0.14
CA LYS A 4 -2.64 -3.48 1.20
C LYS A 4 -1.37 -4.33 1.14
N VAL A 5 -0.30 -3.91 1.81
CA VAL A 5 0.92 -4.72 1.92
C VAL A 5 0.71 -5.80 2.98
N LEU A 6 0.78 -7.07 2.57
CA LEU A 6 0.71 -8.24 3.47
C LEU A 6 2.10 -8.68 3.92
N ARG A 7 3.11 -8.51 3.05
CA ARG A 7 4.51 -8.89 3.32
C ARG A 7 5.47 -7.99 2.56
N GLY A 8 6.64 -7.74 3.15
CA GLY A 8 7.67 -6.91 2.56
C GLY A 8 7.48 -5.43 2.92
N LYS A 9 8.24 -4.56 2.27
CA LYS A 9 8.15 -3.11 2.46
C LYS A 9 8.17 -2.40 1.12
N VAL A 10 7.43 -1.30 1.05
CA VAL A 10 7.42 -0.40 -0.11
C VAL A 10 7.58 1.04 0.37
N ALA A 11 8.20 1.87 -0.47
CA ALA A 11 8.22 3.32 -0.31
C ALA A 11 7.24 3.95 -1.29
N MET A 12 6.61 5.06 -0.89
CA MET A 12 5.75 5.87 -1.74
C MET A 12 6.19 7.32 -1.58
N GLU A 13 6.69 7.95 -2.65
CA GLU A 13 7.17 9.33 -2.58
C GLU A 13 6.02 10.33 -2.46
N THR A 14 4.88 9.98 -3.05
CA THR A 14 3.72 10.86 -3.15
C THR A 14 2.46 10.09 -2.80
N ASN A 15 1.62 10.67 -1.93
CA ASN A 15 0.31 10.14 -1.61
C ASN A 15 -0.72 11.28 -1.66
N TYR A 16 -1.63 11.22 -2.63
CA TYR A 16 -2.72 12.19 -2.79
C TYR A 16 -4.11 11.57 -2.58
N SER A 17 -4.20 10.27 -2.28
CA SER A 17 -5.48 9.56 -2.30
C SER A 17 -5.77 8.75 -1.04
N LEU A 18 -4.76 8.38 -0.25
CA LEU A 18 -4.96 7.63 0.98
C LEU A 18 -4.91 8.55 2.18
N GLU A 19 -5.83 8.34 3.12
CA GLU A 19 -5.82 9.02 4.40
C GLU A 19 -4.71 8.47 5.34
N PRO A 20 -4.30 9.20 6.38
CA PRO A 20 -3.24 8.75 7.30
C PRO A 20 -3.55 7.42 8.01
N ASP A 21 -4.82 7.14 8.30
CA ASP A 21 -5.26 5.88 8.91
C ASP A 21 -5.19 4.71 7.92
N GLU A 22 -5.51 4.94 6.64
CA GLU A 22 -5.31 3.94 5.59
C GLU A 22 -3.83 3.59 5.43
N LEU A 23 -2.95 4.60 5.43
CA LEU A 23 -1.49 4.37 5.43
C LEU A 23 -1.04 3.58 6.66
N ALA A 24 -1.54 3.95 7.85
CA ALA A 24 -1.23 3.24 9.10
C ALA A 24 -1.76 1.79 9.10
N ALA A 25 -2.88 1.54 8.43
CA ALA A 25 -3.45 0.20 8.22
C ALA A 25 -2.70 -0.62 7.15
N GLY A 26 -1.66 -0.05 6.52
CA GLY A 26 -0.79 -0.71 5.55
C GLY A 26 -1.29 -0.62 4.10
N TYR A 27 -2.22 0.28 3.79
CA TYR A 27 -2.63 0.56 2.42
C TYR A 27 -1.61 1.43 1.70
N VAL A 28 -1.42 1.16 0.41
CA VAL A 28 -0.51 1.85 -0.49
C VAL A 28 -1.14 1.96 -1.88
N LEU A 29 -0.60 2.85 -2.71
CA LEU A 29 -0.93 2.97 -4.13
C LEU A 29 0.12 2.19 -4.92
N SER A 30 -0.23 1.00 -5.42
CA SER A 30 0.72 0.13 -6.14
C SER A 30 1.37 0.79 -7.34
N CYS A 31 0.67 1.72 -7.98
CA CYS A 31 1.18 2.46 -9.13
C CYS A 31 2.27 3.49 -8.78
N GLN A 32 2.44 3.79 -7.50
CA GLN A 32 3.45 4.73 -6.97
C GLN A 32 4.37 4.05 -5.94
N ALA A 33 4.22 2.73 -5.71
CA ALA A 33 4.96 2.00 -4.70
C ALA A 33 6.25 1.41 -5.28
N LEU A 34 7.38 1.73 -4.65
CA LEU A 34 8.70 1.18 -4.97
C LEU A 34 9.07 0.11 -3.93
N PRO A 35 9.37 -1.15 -4.33
CA PRO A 35 9.73 -2.20 -3.39
C PRO A 35 11.08 -1.91 -2.73
N LEU A 36 11.11 -1.97 -1.39
CA LEU A 36 12.34 -1.85 -0.58
C LEU A 36 12.92 -3.21 -0.20
N THR A 37 12.18 -4.28 -0.49
CA THR A 37 12.57 -5.68 -0.22
C THR A 37 12.47 -6.50 -1.50
N SER A 38 13.23 -7.59 -1.56
CA SER A 38 13.25 -8.50 -2.71
C SER A 38 11.94 -9.27 -2.92
N ASP A 39 11.11 -9.37 -1.87
CA ASP A 39 9.80 -10.01 -1.91
C ASP A 39 8.78 -9.06 -1.28
N VAL A 40 7.68 -8.82 -1.99
CA VAL A 40 6.55 -7.98 -1.58
C VAL A 40 5.26 -8.66 -2.01
N VAL A 41 4.36 -8.88 -1.05
CA VAL A 41 3.02 -9.41 -1.30
C VAL A 41 2.02 -8.32 -0.98
N VAL A 42 1.16 -8.01 -1.95
CA VAL A 42 0.07 -7.04 -1.81
C VAL A 42 -1.27 -7.68 -2.11
N ASP A 43 -2.31 -7.21 -1.44
CA ASP A 43 -3.69 -7.59 -1.67
C ASP A 43 -4.46 -6.39 -2.26
N PHE A 44 -4.93 -6.56 -3.49
CA PHE A 44 -5.72 -5.56 -4.21
C PHE A 44 -7.20 -5.55 -3.82
N ASP A 45 -7.68 -6.65 -3.24
CA ASP A 45 -9.07 -6.84 -2.83
C ASP A 45 -9.25 -6.66 -1.32
N ALA A 46 -8.21 -6.18 -0.62
CA ALA A 46 -8.23 -5.90 0.81
C ALA A 46 -9.35 -4.91 1.15
N LYS A 47 -10.53 -5.43 1.49
CA LYS A 47 -11.72 -4.63 1.81
C LYS A 47 -11.50 -3.85 3.10
N GLY A 48 -11.32 -2.54 2.95
CA GLY A 48 -11.38 -1.52 3.99
C GLY A 48 -11.57 -0.18 3.29
N MET A 49 -12.70 0.51 3.35
CA MET A 49 -13.90 0.43 4.20
C MET A 49 -15.17 0.55 3.35
N ALA A 50 -16.29 0.06 3.91
CA ALA A 50 -17.61 0.64 3.66
C ALA A 50 -17.80 1.85 4.57
#